data_AF-A0A2S4VKA3-F1
#
_entry.id   AF-A0A2S4VKA3-F1
#
_cell.length_a   1.000
_cell.length_b   1.000
_cell.length_c   1.000
_cell.angle_alpha   90.00
_cell.angle_beta   90.00
_cell.angle_gamma   90.00
#
_symmetry.space_group_name_H-M   'P 1'
#
loop_
_entity.id
_entity.type
_entity.pdbx_description
1 polymer ?
#
loop_
_entity_poly.entity_id
_entity_poly.type
_entity_poly.pdbx_seq_one_letter_code
_entity_poly.pdbx_strand_id
1 'polypeptide(L)'
;MGLSPELHVTRWWSNQPPVEGFWGPAEANYAITRFIAEFTNTISNLIFGDELPMIFAGAMSAYVTFDTGSPNLPRSRFVRCLPSLLIIYSFGVTAIYLWYPNPVFHQTAFAAISLITTSRSVYISLSAPERTYREKKNKSDGIRYSLGGTIMFIIGFLIWNIDNFLIKVVLSLGIAIDFSAQRISGYALKGMFWHLATGTGTYLNAVGTQLMSLSLKEGSEGFEIKRGGIFGLCPYTSWNLRPSSMSLVGGRTNRPSKASGVPRSQLCDQQIYRGIYKYSIKLYFCGIKKCRDQDLPLPLVLGQVGIALIGIGSFWFHATLRYEWQLGDELPMIFSGALGVYIAFDTCSSNQQRTRFVRCLPYLLSMYAFGVTAVYLWYPNPVFHQIAFAAISLINTSRSAYLALSAPGGTYQEQKNRTDGIRYTFGGTIIFLAGFLIWNIDNVYCDQISQLKEYLGAPWSFILEGHAWWHLATGTGAYLGSVGGQLITLSLKEGAEGFEIRRGGIFGLCPYVARTSSRIPSKLQ
;
A
#
# COMPACT_ATOMS: atom_id res chain seq x y z
N MET A 1 -42.07 -40.91 3.22
CA MET A 1 -40.83 -41.22 3.95
C MET A 1 -39.77 -41.62 2.93
N GLY A 2 -38.57 -41.04 3.01
CA GLY A 2 -37.42 -41.40 2.18
C GLY A 2 -36.61 -40.20 1.72
N LEU A 3 -36.05 -39.42 2.66
CA LEU A 3 -34.94 -38.51 2.36
C LEU A 3 -33.71 -39.37 2.01
N SER A 4 -33.05 -39.05 0.91
CA SER A 4 -31.80 -39.69 0.47
C SER A 4 -30.69 -39.56 1.52
N PRO A 5 -29.76 -40.53 1.61
CA PRO A 5 -28.81 -40.61 2.72
C PRO A 5 -27.78 -39.48 2.71
N GLU A 6 -27.30 -39.19 3.92
CA GLU A 6 -26.39 -38.13 4.31
C GLU A 6 -25.21 -37.94 3.34
N LEU A 7 -25.07 -36.72 2.84
CA LEU A 7 -23.87 -36.23 2.17
C LEU A 7 -22.75 -36.15 3.22
N HIS A 8 -21.93 -37.20 3.35
CA HIS A 8 -20.73 -37.15 4.19
C HIS A 8 -19.74 -36.13 3.62
N VAL A 9 -19.76 -34.90 4.16
CA VAL A 9 -18.75 -33.88 3.88
C VAL A 9 -17.45 -34.29 4.58
N THR A 10 -16.56 -34.98 3.87
CA THR A 10 -15.18 -35.15 4.33
C THR A 10 -14.50 -33.78 4.38
N ARG A 11 -14.34 -33.25 5.58
CA ARG A 11 -13.61 -32.01 5.85
C ARG A 11 -12.12 -32.27 5.63
N TRP A 12 -11.58 -31.86 4.49
CA TRP A 12 -10.18 -32.10 4.08
C TRP A 12 -9.12 -31.59 5.10
N TRP A 13 -9.50 -30.70 6.02
CA TRP A 13 -8.63 -30.09 7.02
C TRP A 13 -8.57 -30.82 8.38
N SER A 14 -9.47 -31.78 8.65
CA SER A 14 -9.53 -32.38 10.00
C SER A 14 -8.49 -33.49 10.25
N ASN A 15 -7.85 -34.02 9.20
CA ASN A 15 -6.92 -35.15 9.28
C ASN A 15 -5.68 -34.98 8.38
N GLN A 16 -5.02 -33.82 8.39
CA GLN A 16 -3.72 -33.66 7.70
C GLN A 16 -2.59 -34.14 8.63
N PRO A 17 -1.78 -35.15 8.26
CA PRO A 17 -0.60 -35.51 9.03
C PRO A 17 0.39 -34.32 9.07
N PRO A 18 1.26 -34.22 10.09
CA PRO A 18 2.31 -33.20 10.11
C PRO A 18 3.16 -33.35 8.84
N VAL A 19 3.20 -32.27 8.04
CA VAL A 19 3.91 -32.25 6.76
C VAL A 19 5.35 -31.79 7.04
N GLU A 20 6.33 -32.54 6.54
CA GLU A 20 7.70 -32.01 6.44
C GLU A 20 7.68 -30.83 5.47
N GLY A 21 7.93 -29.63 6.00
CA GLY A 21 8.01 -28.42 5.17
C GLY A 21 9.22 -28.48 4.24
N PHE A 22 9.16 -27.74 3.14
CA PHE A 22 10.25 -27.63 2.16
C PHE A 22 11.59 -27.16 2.79
N TRP A 23 11.53 -26.49 3.93
CA TRP A 23 12.66 -25.98 4.70
C TRP A 23 12.97 -26.78 5.98
N GLY A 24 12.38 -27.96 6.13
CA GLY A 24 12.43 -28.79 7.33
C GLY A 24 11.09 -28.85 8.08
N PRO A 25 11.04 -29.53 9.23
CA PRO A 25 9.79 -29.66 9.99
C PRO A 25 9.23 -28.29 10.38
N ALA A 26 7.93 -28.09 10.12
CA ALA A 26 7.28 -26.78 10.12
C ALA A 26 6.08 -26.70 11.10
N GLU A 27 5.49 -25.50 11.25
CA GLU A 27 4.23 -25.34 11.97
C GLU A 27 3.15 -26.22 11.34
N ALA A 28 2.27 -26.80 12.17
CA ALA A 28 1.20 -27.63 11.65
C ALA A 28 0.21 -26.78 10.83
N ASN A 29 0.03 -27.15 9.57
CA ASN A 29 -0.91 -26.49 8.67
C ASN A 29 -2.31 -26.48 9.28
N TYR A 30 -2.93 -25.30 9.31
CA TYR A 30 -4.31 -25.11 9.72
C TYR A 30 -4.63 -25.51 11.17
N ALA A 31 -3.61 -25.67 12.02
CA ALA A 31 -3.76 -26.15 13.40
C ALA A 31 -4.52 -25.17 14.31
N ILE A 32 -4.31 -23.86 14.14
CA ILE A 32 -5.00 -22.81 14.89
C ILE A 32 -6.31 -22.44 14.19
N THR A 33 -6.30 -22.41 12.86
CA THR A 33 -7.48 -22.07 12.08
C THR A 33 -7.48 -22.78 10.73
N ARG A 34 -8.66 -23.28 10.32
CA ARG A 34 -8.89 -23.95 9.02
C ARG A 34 -8.59 -23.09 7.79
N PHE A 35 -8.27 -21.81 7.98
CA PHE A 35 -8.15 -20.82 6.93
C PHE A 35 -6.72 -20.36 6.64
N ILE A 36 -5.80 -20.56 7.57
CA ILE A 36 -4.43 -20.07 7.48
C ILE A 36 -3.50 -21.23 7.84
N ALA A 37 -2.75 -21.71 6.84
CA ALA A 37 -1.65 -22.63 7.06
C ALA A 37 -0.54 -21.90 7.81
N GLU A 38 0.12 -22.59 8.74
CA GLU A 38 1.16 -21.98 9.58
C GLU A 38 0.73 -20.61 10.12
N PHE A 39 -0.35 -20.59 10.91
CA PHE A 39 -1.04 -19.36 11.31
C PHE A 39 -0.10 -18.37 11.98
N THR A 40 0.76 -18.85 12.87
CA THR A 40 1.72 -18.00 13.59
C THR A 40 2.79 -17.46 12.65
N ASN A 41 3.31 -18.28 11.74
CA ASN A 41 4.22 -17.81 10.68
C ASN A 41 3.56 -16.76 9.77
N THR A 42 2.33 -17.00 9.34
CA THR A 42 1.59 -16.11 8.42
C THR A 42 1.26 -14.76 9.06
N ILE A 43 0.78 -14.74 10.30
CA ILE A 43 0.46 -13.49 11.01
C ILE A 43 1.73 -12.69 11.31
N SER A 44 2.84 -13.35 11.68
CA SER A 44 4.11 -12.66 11.91
C SER A 44 4.65 -11.95 10.66
N ASN A 45 4.36 -12.48 9.46
CA ASN A 45 4.71 -11.87 8.18
C ASN A 45 3.83 -10.66 7.80
N LEU A 46 2.68 -10.42 8.44
CA LEU A 46 1.87 -9.21 8.20
C LEU A 46 2.63 -7.91 8.52
N ILE A 47 3.65 -7.99 9.37
CA ILE A 47 4.46 -6.83 9.77
C ILE A 47 5.53 -6.50 8.71
N PHE A 48 6.04 -7.49 7.96
CA PHE A 48 7.26 -7.31 7.14
C PHE A 48 7.24 -7.86 5.70
N GLY A 49 6.26 -8.72 5.32
CA GLY A 49 6.11 -9.26 3.97
C GLY A 49 6.96 -10.50 3.66
N ASP A 50 6.54 -11.27 2.64
CA ASP A 50 6.99 -12.62 2.26
C ASP A 50 8.35 -12.69 1.50
N GLU A 51 8.84 -13.90 1.18
CA GLU A 51 10.26 -14.22 0.86
C GLU A 51 10.75 -13.90 -0.57
N LEU A 52 9.92 -14.00 -1.61
CA LEU A 52 10.39 -13.77 -3.01
C LEU A 52 10.87 -12.33 -3.33
N PRO A 53 10.35 -11.26 -2.70
CA PRO A 53 10.93 -9.92 -2.78
C PRO A 53 12.28 -9.76 -2.08
N MET A 54 12.76 -10.71 -1.27
CA MET A 54 13.90 -10.48 -0.38
C MET A 54 15.22 -10.28 -1.14
N ILE A 55 15.50 -11.05 -2.19
CA ILE A 55 16.71 -10.86 -3.02
C ILE A 55 16.69 -9.50 -3.72
N PHE A 56 15.55 -9.10 -4.29
CA PHE A 56 15.40 -7.81 -4.96
C PHE A 56 15.45 -6.64 -3.97
N ALA A 57 14.85 -6.78 -2.79
CA ALA A 57 14.92 -5.78 -1.72
C ALA A 57 16.36 -5.66 -1.17
N GLY A 58 17.06 -6.78 -1.01
CA GLY A 58 18.48 -6.82 -0.65
C GLY A 58 19.34 -6.14 -1.71
N ALA A 59 19.08 -6.37 -3.00
CA ALA A 59 19.76 -5.71 -4.10
C ALA A 59 19.52 -4.19 -4.13
N MET A 60 18.28 -3.75 -3.94
CA MET A 60 17.98 -2.31 -3.83
C MET A 60 18.67 -1.67 -2.64
N SER A 61 18.68 -2.36 -1.49
CA SER A 61 19.35 -1.89 -0.28
C SER A 61 20.87 -1.80 -0.48
N ALA A 62 21.46 -2.79 -1.15
CA ALA A 62 22.87 -2.77 -1.54
C ALA A 62 23.16 -1.54 -2.41
N TYR A 63 22.39 -1.29 -3.47
CA TYR A 63 22.59 -0.10 -4.30
C TYR A 63 22.58 1.21 -3.50
N VAL A 64 21.61 1.38 -2.58
CA VAL A 64 21.50 2.57 -1.74
C VAL A 64 22.71 2.73 -0.81
N THR A 65 23.25 1.62 -0.27
CA THR A 65 24.48 1.67 0.55
C THR A 65 25.73 2.02 -0.26
N PHE A 66 25.82 1.64 -1.54
CA PHE A 66 27.00 1.95 -2.35
C PHE A 66 26.93 3.31 -3.04
N ASP A 67 25.73 3.83 -3.29
CA ASP A 67 25.51 5.18 -3.82
C ASP A 67 25.49 6.21 -2.69
N THR A 68 26.66 6.61 -2.19
CA THR A 68 26.83 7.66 -1.17
C THR A 68 27.44 8.96 -1.71
N GLY A 69 27.65 9.05 -3.03
CA GLY A 69 28.28 10.21 -3.65
C GLY A 69 27.34 11.42 -3.73
N SER A 70 27.89 12.63 -3.59
CA SER A 70 27.15 13.88 -3.79
C SER A 70 26.47 13.89 -5.17
N PRO A 71 25.21 14.36 -5.28
CA PRO A 71 24.50 14.43 -6.56
C PRO A 71 25.21 15.29 -7.61
N ASN A 72 26.12 16.18 -7.18
CA ASN A 72 26.85 17.12 -8.04
C ASN A 72 28.19 16.58 -8.54
N LEU A 73 28.58 15.35 -8.17
CA LEU A 73 29.85 14.74 -8.57
C LEU A 73 29.62 13.52 -9.47
N PRO A 74 30.48 13.30 -10.49
CA PRO A 74 30.38 12.14 -11.35
C PRO A 74 30.61 10.85 -10.53
N ARG A 75 29.66 9.91 -10.65
CA ARG A 75 29.76 8.61 -9.98
C ARG A 75 30.93 7.79 -10.50
N SER A 76 31.55 7.00 -9.61
CA SER A 76 32.58 6.04 -9.99
C SER A 76 32.05 5.03 -11.02
N ARG A 77 32.94 4.46 -11.84
CA ARG A 77 32.57 3.42 -12.82
C ARG A 77 31.82 2.26 -12.14
N PHE A 78 32.27 1.87 -10.95
CA PHE A 78 31.64 0.82 -10.14
C PHE A 78 30.17 1.13 -9.81
N VAL A 79 29.85 2.30 -9.23
CA VAL A 79 28.48 2.66 -8.83
C VAL A 79 27.55 2.81 -10.05
N ARG A 80 28.07 3.22 -11.20
CA ARG A 80 27.30 3.27 -12.46
C ARG A 80 26.94 1.89 -13.00
N CYS A 81 27.83 0.91 -12.88
CA CYS A 81 27.58 -0.46 -13.33
C CYS A 81 26.81 -1.30 -12.29
N LEU A 82 26.81 -0.89 -11.02
CA LEU A 82 26.22 -1.63 -9.91
C LEU A 82 24.73 -2.00 -10.11
N PRO A 83 23.84 -1.14 -10.63
CA PRO A 83 22.46 -1.53 -10.93
C PRO A 83 22.37 -2.73 -11.88
N SER A 84 23.16 -2.73 -12.96
CA SER A 84 23.20 -3.84 -13.91
C SER A 84 23.73 -5.12 -13.28
N LEU A 85 24.78 -5.02 -12.45
CA LEU A 85 25.33 -6.16 -11.71
C LEU A 85 24.32 -6.75 -10.71
N LEU A 86 23.58 -5.91 -10.00
CA LEU A 86 22.56 -6.32 -9.05
C LEU A 86 21.32 -6.91 -9.71
N ILE A 87 20.96 -6.42 -10.90
CA ILE A 87 19.93 -7.02 -11.75
C ILE A 87 20.38 -8.41 -12.20
N ILE A 88 21.60 -8.55 -12.74
CA ILE A 88 22.17 -9.84 -13.16
C ILE A 88 22.21 -10.81 -11.97
N TYR A 89 22.65 -10.35 -10.80
CA TYR A 89 22.64 -11.14 -9.57
C TYR A 89 21.22 -11.62 -9.21
N SER A 90 20.25 -10.71 -9.15
CA SER A 90 18.88 -11.03 -8.73
C SER A 90 18.19 -11.99 -9.69
N PHE A 91 18.30 -11.76 -11.00
CA PHE A 91 17.75 -12.65 -12.02
C PHE A 91 18.54 -13.98 -12.10
N GLY A 92 19.85 -13.96 -11.90
CA GLY A 92 20.68 -15.16 -11.87
C GLY A 92 20.34 -16.08 -10.70
N VAL A 93 20.24 -15.53 -9.49
CA VAL A 93 19.77 -16.28 -8.30
C VAL A 93 18.36 -16.81 -8.53
N THR A 94 17.46 -16.00 -9.09
CA THR A 94 16.09 -16.44 -9.42
C THR A 94 16.08 -17.57 -10.43
N ALA A 95 16.86 -17.47 -11.52
CA ALA A 95 16.92 -18.48 -12.57
C ALA A 95 17.50 -19.81 -12.04
N ILE A 96 18.59 -19.75 -11.26
CA ILE A 96 19.19 -20.93 -10.63
C ILE A 96 18.21 -21.57 -9.65
N TYR A 97 17.52 -20.77 -8.83
CA TYR A 97 16.55 -21.29 -7.87
C TYR A 97 15.32 -21.93 -8.56
N LEU A 98 14.87 -21.38 -9.70
CA LEU A 98 13.79 -21.98 -10.50
C LEU A 98 14.23 -23.27 -11.21
N TRP A 99 15.51 -23.38 -11.58
CA TRP A 99 16.06 -24.57 -12.24
C TRP A 99 16.45 -25.68 -11.26
N TYR A 100 17.01 -25.29 -10.12
CA TYR A 100 17.40 -26.16 -9.01
C TYR A 100 16.81 -25.56 -7.73
N PRO A 101 15.57 -25.96 -7.35
CA PRO A 101 14.88 -25.44 -6.19
C PRO A 101 15.52 -26.00 -4.91
N ASN A 102 16.68 -25.43 -4.57
CA ASN A 102 17.41 -25.73 -3.36
C ASN A 102 17.23 -24.59 -2.37
N PRO A 103 16.56 -24.85 -1.25
CA PRO A 103 16.32 -23.85 -0.23
C PRO A 103 17.63 -23.20 0.29
N VAL A 104 18.61 -24.02 0.65
CA VAL A 104 19.88 -23.57 1.23
C VAL A 104 20.62 -22.61 0.30
N PHE A 105 20.54 -22.82 -1.03
CA PHE A 105 21.10 -21.90 -2.01
C PHE A 105 20.48 -20.50 -1.92
N HIS A 106 19.14 -20.40 -1.87
CA HIS A 106 18.44 -19.11 -1.77
C HIS A 106 18.77 -18.39 -0.45
N GLN A 107 18.81 -19.12 0.66
CA GLN A 107 19.22 -18.58 1.96
C GLN A 107 20.65 -18.04 1.93
N THR A 108 21.58 -18.79 1.33
CA THR A 108 22.99 -18.40 1.23
C THR A 108 23.14 -17.15 0.37
N ALA A 109 22.43 -17.08 -0.77
CA ALA A 109 22.43 -15.91 -1.63
C ALA A 109 21.84 -14.67 -0.92
N PHE A 110 20.74 -14.82 -0.19
CA PHE A 110 20.15 -13.72 0.56
C PHE A 110 21.05 -13.25 1.72
N ALA A 111 21.65 -14.19 2.44
CA ALA A 111 22.59 -13.89 3.52
C ALA A 111 23.82 -13.14 2.99
N ALA A 112 24.37 -13.56 1.85
CA ALA A 112 25.53 -12.91 1.24
C ALA A 112 25.26 -11.44 0.87
N ILE A 113 24.14 -11.15 0.19
CA ILE A 113 23.82 -9.76 -0.18
C ILE A 113 23.46 -8.89 1.03
N SER A 114 22.83 -9.49 2.05
CA SER A 114 22.52 -8.80 3.31
C SER A 114 23.80 -8.50 4.11
N LEU A 115 24.76 -9.41 4.15
CA LEU A 115 26.06 -9.21 4.79
C LEU A 115 26.87 -8.10 4.09
N ILE A 116 26.87 -8.07 2.76
CA ILE A 116 27.53 -7.02 1.97
C ILE A 116 26.89 -5.66 2.30
N THR A 117 25.55 -5.59 2.30
CA THR A 117 24.80 -4.35 2.56
C THR A 117 25.03 -3.83 3.98
N THR A 118 24.98 -4.72 4.97
CA THR A 118 25.20 -4.37 6.39
C THR A 118 26.65 -3.97 6.66
N SER A 119 27.63 -4.72 6.15
CA SER A 119 29.05 -4.40 6.26
C SER A 119 29.35 -3.03 5.65
N ARG A 120 28.75 -2.72 4.49
CA ARG A 120 28.89 -1.40 3.86
C ARG A 120 28.23 -0.30 4.69
N SER A 121 27.04 -0.53 5.23
CA SER A 121 26.34 0.42 6.11
C SER A 121 27.15 0.76 7.35
N VAL A 122 27.75 -0.24 8.00
CA VAL A 122 28.64 -0.06 9.15
C VAL A 122 29.90 0.71 8.75
N TYR A 123 30.54 0.34 7.65
CA TYR A 123 31.72 1.05 7.14
C TYR A 123 31.44 2.55 6.91
N ILE A 124 30.31 2.88 6.27
CA ILE A 124 29.91 4.27 6.01
C ILE A 124 29.73 5.02 7.31
N SER A 125 29.08 4.37 8.28
CA SER A 125 28.84 4.96 9.59
C SER A 125 30.16 5.22 10.32
N LEU A 126 31.11 4.29 10.30
CA LEU A 126 32.42 4.45 10.94
C LEU A 126 33.30 5.50 10.23
N SER A 127 33.21 5.57 8.91
CA SER A 127 34.03 6.48 8.07
C SER A 127 33.45 7.89 7.96
N ALA A 128 32.28 8.15 8.54
CA ALA A 128 31.65 9.45 8.48
C ALA A 128 32.42 10.51 9.31
N PRO A 129 32.49 11.77 8.82
CA PRO A 129 33.13 12.88 9.51
C PRO A 129 32.43 13.20 10.85
N GLU A 130 33.16 13.80 11.78
CA GLU A 130 32.68 14.17 13.13
C GLU A 130 33.01 15.63 13.49
N ARG A 131 32.93 16.54 12.52
CA ARG A 131 33.33 17.94 12.72
C ARG A 131 32.27 18.74 13.45
N THR A 132 30.99 18.48 13.16
CA THR A 132 29.87 19.17 13.84
C THR A 132 29.20 18.28 14.87
N TYR A 133 28.51 18.90 15.85
CA TYR A 133 27.65 18.17 16.80
C TYR A 133 26.62 17.29 16.05
N ARG A 134 26.09 17.79 14.94
CA ARG A 134 25.09 17.09 14.13
C ARG A 134 25.68 15.88 13.42
N GLU A 135 26.89 16.00 12.88
CA GLU A 135 27.62 14.88 12.30
C GLU A 135 27.90 13.79 13.35
N LYS A 136 28.35 14.18 14.55
CA LYS A 136 28.54 13.24 15.67
C LYS A 136 27.26 12.51 16.05
N LYS A 137 26.14 13.24 16.14
CA LYS A 137 24.82 12.66 16.45
C LYS A 137 24.36 11.71 15.35
N ASN A 138 24.39 12.12 14.08
CA ASN A 138 23.95 11.29 12.97
C ASN A 138 24.83 10.05 12.81
N LYS A 139 26.14 10.17 13.03
CA LYS A 139 27.06 9.04 13.07
C LYS A 139 26.72 8.07 14.20
N SER A 140 26.53 8.57 15.42
CA SER A 140 26.14 7.75 16.57
C SER A 140 24.82 7.01 16.31
N ASP A 141 23.81 7.71 15.78
CA ASP A 141 22.52 7.12 15.45
C ASP A 141 22.65 6.11 14.30
N GLY A 142 23.36 6.44 13.23
CA GLY A 142 23.65 5.52 12.12
C GLY A 142 24.31 4.23 12.58
N ILE A 143 25.36 4.32 13.41
CA ILE A 143 26.00 3.16 14.03
C ILE A 143 25.00 2.38 14.89
N ARG A 144 24.25 3.06 15.76
CA ARG A 144 23.30 2.40 16.66
C ARG A 144 22.23 1.60 15.93
N TYR A 145 21.64 2.16 14.88
CA TYR A 145 20.56 1.51 14.14
C TYR A 145 21.05 0.46 13.14
N SER A 146 22.20 0.68 12.47
CA SER A 146 22.79 -0.34 11.59
C SER A 146 23.40 -1.51 12.37
N LEU A 147 24.08 -1.25 13.50
CA LEU A 147 24.60 -2.32 14.35
C LEU A 147 23.45 -3.05 15.07
N GLY A 148 22.47 -2.31 15.60
CA GLY A 148 21.28 -2.91 16.22
C GLY A 148 20.46 -3.76 15.24
N GLY A 149 20.32 -3.28 14.00
CA GLY A 149 19.68 -4.05 12.92
C GLY A 149 20.44 -5.32 12.56
N THR A 150 21.77 -5.24 12.48
CA THR A 150 22.64 -6.40 12.22
C THR A 150 22.59 -7.43 13.35
N ILE A 151 22.60 -6.99 14.61
CA ILE A 151 22.46 -7.87 15.78
C ILE A 151 21.10 -8.59 15.74
N MET A 152 20.01 -7.87 15.47
CA MET A 152 18.67 -8.48 15.37
C MET A 152 18.58 -9.49 14.22
N PHE A 153 19.23 -9.22 13.10
CA PHE A 153 19.30 -10.15 11.98
C PHE A 153 20.09 -11.43 12.34
N ILE A 154 21.22 -11.30 13.03
CA ILE A 154 22.01 -12.43 13.54
C ILE A 154 21.21 -13.23 14.57
N ILE A 155 20.53 -12.56 15.49
CA ILE A 155 19.64 -13.22 16.48
C ILE A 155 18.55 -14.01 15.76
N GLY A 156 17.91 -13.44 14.74
CA GLY A 156 16.98 -14.17 13.89
C GLY A 156 17.62 -15.42 13.31
N PHE A 157 18.78 -15.28 12.67
CA PHE A 157 19.50 -16.41 12.06
C PHE A 157 19.89 -17.50 13.07
N LEU A 158 20.32 -17.12 14.27
CA LEU A 158 20.57 -18.06 15.35
C LEU A 158 19.28 -18.76 15.78
N ILE A 159 18.17 -18.04 15.96
CA ILE A 159 16.86 -18.62 16.28
C ILE A 159 16.43 -19.63 15.22
N TRP A 160 16.65 -19.33 13.93
CA TRP A 160 16.35 -20.24 12.83
C TRP A 160 17.23 -21.51 12.83
N ASN A 161 18.46 -21.42 13.31
CA ASN A 161 19.39 -22.55 13.34
C ASN A 161 19.48 -23.26 14.70
N ILE A 162 18.83 -22.75 15.74
CA ILE A 162 18.75 -23.39 17.06
C ILE A 162 17.87 -24.64 16.99
N ASP A 163 18.36 -25.74 17.58
CA ASP A 163 17.59 -26.97 17.77
C ASP A 163 16.40 -26.75 18.71
N ASN A 164 15.28 -27.39 18.40
CA ASN A 164 14.00 -27.24 19.12
C ASN A 164 14.09 -27.56 20.63
N PHE A 165 15.13 -28.28 21.05
CA PHE A 165 15.43 -28.57 22.44
C PHE A 165 15.73 -27.29 23.25
N LEU A 166 16.49 -26.34 22.69
CA LEU A 166 16.86 -25.10 23.38
C LEU A 166 15.66 -24.16 23.54
N ILE A 167 14.73 -24.15 22.56
CA ILE A 167 13.48 -23.38 22.62
C ILE A 167 12.59 -23.90 23.76
N LYS A 168 12.53 -25.22 23.98
CA LYS A 168 11.84 -25.81 25.13
C LYS A 168 12.47 -25.39 26.46
N VAL A 169 13.81 -25.32 26.52
CA VAL A 169 14.54 -24.85 27.72
C VAL A 169 14.25 -23.36 27.99
N VAL A 170 14.27 -22.50 26.98
CA VAL A 170 13.96 -21.06 27.11
C VAL A 170 12.53 -20.82 27.59
N LEU A 171 11.56 -21.63 27.12
CA LEU A 171 10.17 -21.55 27.57
C LEU A 171 9.98 -22.09 29.01
N SER A 172 10.78 -23.08 29.43
CA SER A 172 10.78 -23.57 30.82
C SER A 172 11.38 -22.58 31.83
N LEU A 173 12.05 -21.52 31.36
CA LEU A 173 12.65 -20.48 32.21
C LEU A 173 11.68 -19.34 32.59
N GLY A 174 10.36 -19.49 32.34
CA GLY A 174 9.34 -18.80 33.15
C GLY A 174 8.84 -17.44 32.66
N ILE A 175 8.72 -17.20 31.35
CA ILE A 175 7.81 -16.15 30.85
C ILE A 175 6.46 -16.81 30.59
N ALA A 176 5.60 -16.79 31.61
CA ALA A 176 4.24 -17.29 31.57
C ALA A 176 3.42 -16.56 30.49
N ILE A 177 3.30 -17.17 29.31
CA ILE A 177 2.11 -17.04 28.48
C ILE A 177 1.51 -18.44 28.44
N ASP A 178 0.44 -18.61 29.21
CA ASP A 178 -0.30 -19.85 29.28
C ASP A 178 -1.02 -20.08 27.94
N PHE A 179 -0.36 -20.81 27.04
CA PHE A 179 -0.90 -21.30 25.77
C PHE A 179 -1.56 -22.70 25.93
N SER A 180 -2.04 -23.05 27.12
CA SER A 180 -2.62 -24.38 27.41
C SER A 180 -3.86 -24.75 26.59
N ALA A 181 -4.45 -23.82 25.82
CA ALA A 181 -5.65 -24.10 25.04
C ALA A 181 -5.43 -24.53 23.58
N GLN A 182 -4.26 -24.33 22.95
CA GLN A 182 -4.07 -24.71 21.53
C GLN A 182 -2.63 -25.13 21.19
N ARG A 183 -2.51 -26.21 20.42
CA ARG A 183 -1.28 -26.82 19.87
C ARG A 183 -0.44 -25.84 19.04
N ILE A 184 0.31 -24.94 19.66
CA ILE A 184 1.37 -24.18 18.97
C ILE A 184 2.66 -25.00 19.06
N SER A 185 3.10 -25.57 17.93
CA SER A 185 4.33 -26.37 17.89
C SER A 185 5.57 -25.47 18.09
N GLY A 186 6.66 -26.00 18.64
CA GLY A 186 7.92 -25.23 18.80
C GLY A 186 8.45 -24.62 17.50
N TYR A 187 8.06 -25.20 16.36
CA TYR A 187 8.35 -24.69 15.01
C TYR A 187 7.62 -23.39 14.66
N ALA A 188 6.38 -23.23 15.12
CA ALA A 188 5.59 -22.00 14.93
C ALA A 188 6.22 -20.81 15.67
N LEU A 189 6.69 -21.06 16.90
CA LEU A 189 7.37 -20.05 17.70
C LEU A 189 8.70 -19.64 17.07
N LYS A 190 9.46 -20.64 16.59
CA LYS A 190 10.74 -20.46 15.89
C LYS A 190 10.57 -19.58 14.65
N GLY A 191 9.58 -19.86 13.80
CA GLY A 191 9.31 -19.07 12.59
C GLY A 191 8.83 -17.66 12.91
N MET A 192 7.94 -17.47 13.90
CA MET A 192 7.51 -16.13 14.33
C MET A 192 8.68 -15.27 14.83
N PHE A 193 9.52 -15.81 15.72
CA PHE A 193 10.66 -15.05 16.24
C PHE A 193 11.70 -14.76 15.16
N TRP A 194 11.89 -15.67 14.20
CA TRP A 194 12.68 -15.42 12.99
C TRP A 194 12.14 -14.21 12.20
N HIS A 195 10.85 -14.19 11.84
CA HIS A 195 10.27 -13.09 11.07
C HIS A 195 10.33 -11.75 11.81
N LEU A 196 10.05 -11.75 13.11
CA LEU A 196 10.13 -10.54 13.94
C LEU A 196 11.56 -10.00 14.03
N ALA A 197 12.54 -10.87 14.29
CA ALA A 197 13.94 -10.48 14.44
C ALA A 197 14.56 -10.02 13.12
N THR A 198 14.34 -10.76 12.03
CA THR A 198 14.89 -10.41 10.70
C THR A 198 14.19 -9.22 10.05
N GLY A 199 12.87 -9.10 10.20
CA GLY A 199 12.09 -7.96 9.73
C GLY A 199 12.48 -6.67 10.44
N THR A 200 12.57 -6.71 11.78
CA THR A 200 13.06 -5.58 12.59
C THR A 200 14.51 -5.26 12.25
N GLY A 201 15.36 -6.27 12.11
CA GLY A 201 16.77 -6.11 11.74
C GLY A 201 16.95 -5.38 10.41
N THR A 202 16.21 -5.82 9.38
CA THR A 202 16.21 -5.20 8.05
C THR A 202 15.72 -3.75 8.09
N TYR A 203 14.66 -3.48 8.86
CA TYR A 203 14.10 -2.14 9.01
C TYR A 203 15.10 -1.16 9.67
N LEU A 204 15.69 -1.54 10.80
CA LEU A 204 16.66 -0.70 11.51
C LEU A 204 17.92 -0.44 10.67
N ASN A 205 18.39 -1.45 9.93
CA ASN A 205 19.47 -1.30 8.96
C ASN A 205 19.13 -0.30 7.86
N ALA A 206 17.91 -0.33 7.32
CA ALA A 206 17.47 0.62 6.31
C ALA A 206 17.44 2.05 6.85
N VAL A 207 16.93 2.25 8.07
CA VAL A 207 16.87 3.56 8.73
C VAL A 207 18.26 4.14 8.97
N GLY A 208 19.18 3.36 9.56
CA GLY A 208 20.56 3.79 9.81
C GLY A 208 21.31 4.11 8.52
N THR A 209 21.20 3.23 7.52
CA THR A 209 21.78 3.44 6.18
C THR A 209 21.26 4.70 5.52
N GLN A 210 19.94 4.93 5.58
CA GLN A 210 19.31 6.07 4.94
C GLN A 210 19.75 7.39 5.59
N LEU A 211 19.83 7.44 6.92
CA LEU A 211 20.35 8.62 7.64
C LEU A 211 21.77 8.96 7.19
N MET A 212 22.65 7.96 7.14
CA MET A 212 24.06 8.18 6.78
C MET A 212 24.24 8.54 5.30
N SER A 213 23.55 7.84 4.40
CA SER A 213 23.60 8.12 2.96
C SER A 213 23.11 9.54 2.65
N LEU A 214 22.02 9.98 3.28
CA LEU A 214 21.48 11.34 3.11
C LEU A 214 22.37 12.40 3.76
N SER A 215 22.87 12.15 4.97
CA SER A 215 23.78 13.08 5.65
C SER A 215 25.07 13.33 4.84
N LEU A 216 25.57 12.30 4.16
CA LEU A 216 26.76 12.43 3.29
C LEU A 216 26.45 13.08 1.93
N LYS A 217 25.23 12.88 1.39
CA LYS A 217 24.82 13.40 0.08
C LYS A 217 24.39 14.87 0.12
N GLU A 218 23.61 15.22 1.12
CA GLU A 218 22.86 16.48 1.20
C GLU A 218 23.26 17.33 2.42
N GLY A 219 24.15 16.83 3.28
CA GLY A 219 24.62 17.51 4.49
C GLY A 219 23.90 17.04 5.76
N SER A 220 24.64 16.99 6.88
CA SER A 220 24.18 16.43 8.16
C SER A 220 23.11 17.27 8.87
N GLU A 221 23.06 18.58 8.60
CA GLU A 221 22.09 19.54 9.18
C GLU A 221 20.64 19.22 8.78
N GLY A 222 20.42 18.65 7.58
CA GLY A 222 19.10 18.42 7.01
C GLY A 222 18.33 17.22 7.56
N PHE A 223 18.98 16.31 8.33
CA PHE A 223 18.39 15.00 8.67
C PHE A 223 18.55 14.62 10.14
N GLU A 224 17.55 13.92 10.68
CA GLU A 224 17.59 13.18 11.96
C GLU A 224 16.74 11.92 11.90
N ILE A 225 16.99 11.01 12.84
CA ILE A 225 16.01 9.99 13.19
C ILE A 225 15.01 10.53 14.20
N LYS A 226 13.72 10.44 13.83
CA LYS A 226 12.56 10.67 14.72
C LYS A 226 11.91 9.34 15.04
N ARG A 227 11.11 9.30 16.11
CA ARG A 227 10.30 8.14 16.47
C ARG A 227 8.82 8.40 16.22
N GLY A 228 8.15 7.45 15.58
CA GLY A 228 6.73 7.50 15.25
C GLY A 228 6.05 6.14 15.40
N GLY A 229 4.81 6.02 14.92
CA GLY A 229 4.01 4.79 15.04
C GLY A 229 3.28 4.66 16.37
N ILE A 230 2.52 3.56 16.53
CA ILE A 230 1.81 3.24 17.76
C ILE A 230 2.87 3.05 18.88
N PHE A 231 2.72 3.76 20.00
CA PHE A 231 3.67 3.84 21.13
C PHE A 231 5.04 4.53 20.86
N GLY A 232 5.27 5.13 19.70
CA GLY A 232 6.51 5.88 19.43
C GLY A 232 7.76 4.99 19.39
N LEU A 233 7.62 3.72 19.02
CA LEU A 233 8.70 2.74 18.99
C LEU A 233 9.36 2.60 17.61
N CYS A 234 8.81 3.18 16.53
CA CYS A 234 9.34 3.03 15.18
C CYS A 234 10.26 4.21 14.79
N PRO A 235 11.59 4.03 14.73
CA PRO A 235 12.51 5.07 14.27
C PRO A 235 12.42 5.26 12.74
N TYR A 236 12.44 6.49 12.26
CA TYR A 236 12.49 6.80 10.83
C TYR A 236 13.33 8.05 10.55
N THR A 237 13.98 8.09 9.39
CA THR A 237 14.77 9.24 8.95
C THR A 237 13.85 10.37 8.46
N SER A 238 13.97 11.54 9.06
CA SER A 238 13.16 12.74 8.81
C SER A 238 14.04 13.90 8.34
N TRP A 239 13.46 14.74 7.49
CA TRP A 239 14.01 16.06 7.14
C TRP A 239 13.78 17.08 8.26
N ASN A 240 14.74 17.98 8.46
CA ASN A 240 14.58 19.26 9.15
C ASN A 240 14.30 20.32 8.06
N LEU A 241 13.15 21.00 8.13
CA LEU A 241 12.53 21.95 7.17
C LEU A 241 13.42 22.62 6.06
N ARG A 242 12.83 22.72 4.83
CA ARG A 242 13.38 22.99 3.47
C ARG A 242 14.05 24.37 3.19
N PRO A 243 14.73 24.55 2.03
CA PRO A 243 14.02 25.10 0.85
C PRO A 243 14.37 24.50 -0.54
N SER A 244 13.33 24.50 -1.39
CA SER A 244 13.24 24.67 -2.88
C SER A 244 14.28 24.09 -3.87
N SER A 245 13.70 23.53 -4.94
CA SER A 245 14.25 23.27 -6.30
C SER A 245 15.02 21.97 -6.53
N MET A 246 14.35 20.98 -7.13
CA MET A 246 14.98 20.12 -8.14
C MET A 246 13.90 19.49 -9.03
N SER A 247 13.92 19.93 -10.28
CA SER A 247 13.16 19.42 -11.41
C SER A 247 13.63 18.00 -11.76
N LEU A 248 12.69 17.06 -11.93
CA LEU A 248 12.99 15.73 -12.44
C LEU A 248 12.38 15.53 -13.82
N VAL A 249 13.30 15.50 -14.79
CA VAL A 249 13.16 15.12 -16.19
C VAL A 249 12.69 13.66 -16.29
N GLY A 250 11.64 13.44 -17.08
CA GLY A 250 11.06 12.12 -17.32
C GLY A 250 11.88 11.28 -18.31
N GLY A 251 11.93 9.97 -18.06
CA GLY A 251 12.47 8.96 -18.97
C GLY A 251 11.49 7.78 -19.11
N ARG A 252 11.08 7.49 -20.34
CA ARG A 252 10.28 6.32 -20.77
C ARG A 252 11.11 5.04 -20.66
N THR A 253 10.49 3.92 -20.28
CA THR A 253 11.08 2.58 -20.46
C THR A 253 10.05 1.53 -20.88
N ASN A 254 10.39 0.82 -21.96
CA ASN A 254 9.69 -0.31 -22.56
C ASN A 254 9.80 -1.59 -21.71
N ARG A 255 8.78 -2.46 -21.78
CA ARG A 255 8.76 -3.87 -21.31
C ARG A 255 9.46 -4.77 -22.33
N PRO A 256 10.13 -5.86 -21.92
CA PRO A 256 9.58 -7.24 -22.04
C PRO A 256 10.15 -8.17 -20.92
N SER A 257 9.90 -9.47 -20.75
CA SER A 257 8.93 -10.52 -21.13
C SER A 257 9.20 -11.72 -20.18
N LYS A 258 8.22 -12.63 -20.01
CA LYS A 258 8.18 -13.74 -19.02
C LYS A 258 8.63 -15.10 -19.58
N ALA A 259 9.15 -15.99 -18.71
CA ALA A 259 8.99 -17.46 -18.73
C ALA A 259 9.27 -18.06 -17.32
N SER A 260 8.27 -18.51 -16.53
CA SER A 260 7.64 -19.87 -16.36
C SER A 260 8.54 -20.96 -15.73
N GLY A 261 8.08 -21.82 -14.80
CA GLY A 261 6.70 -22.16 -14.45
C GLY A 261 6.46 -22.92 -13.12
N VAL A 262 5.26 -22.65 -12.60
CA VAL A 262 4.32 -23.37 -11.73
C VAL A 262 2.96 -23.10 -12.41
N PRO A 263 1.91 -23.96 -12.40
CA PRO A 263 0.73 -23.83 -13.25
C PRO A 263 0.23 -22.38 -13.39
N ARG A 264 0.32 -21.89 -14.62
CA ARG A 264 0.49 -20.46 -14.95
C ARG A 264 -0.79 -19.63 -14.79
N SER A 265 -1.95 -20.25 -14.64
CA SER A 265 -3.26 -19.59 -14.51
C SER A 265 -3.46 -18.99 -13.12
N GLN A 266 -3.46 -19.81 -12.07
CA GLN A 266 -3.78 -19.36 -10.71
C GLN A 266 -2.75 -18.37 -10.10
N LEU A 267 -1.46 -18.54 -10.40
CA LEU A 267 -0.40 -17.64 -9.92
C LEU A 267 -0.34 -16.30 -10.68
N CYS A 268 -0.70 -16.30 -11.97
CA CYS A 268 -0.70 -15.10 -12.79
C CYS A 268 -1.88 -14.20 -12.42
N ASP A 269 -3.04 -14.79 -12.12
CA ASP A 269 -4.19 -14.05 -11.60
C ASP A 269 -3.81 -13.38 -10.28
N GLN A 270 -3.32 -14.11 -9.27
CA GLN A 270 -2.94 -13.51 -7.98
C GLN A 270 -1.86 -12.41 -8.09
N GLN A 271 -0.84 -12.58 -8.93
CA GLN A 271 0.21 -11.56 -9.12
C GLN A 271 -0.30 -10.30 -9.82
N ILE A 272 -1.22 -10.44 -10.78
CA ILE A 272 -1.79 -9.31 -11.51
C ILE A 272 -2.82 -8.58 -10.64
N TYR A 273 -3.67 -9.30 -9.92
CA TYR A 273 -4.55 -8.73 -8.89
C TYR A 273 -3.71 -7.92 -7.88
N ARG A 274 -2.63 -8.50 -7.33
CA ARG A 274 -1.68 -7.76 -6.47
C ARG A 274 -1.11 -6.51 -7.14
N GLY A 275 -0.83 -6.54 -8.45
CA GLY A 275 -0.33 -5.39 -9.22
C GLY A 275 -1.36 -4.27 -9.38
N ILE A 276 -2.61 -4.61 -9.70
CA ILE A 276 -3.74 -3.67 -9.83
C ILE A 276 -4.02 -3.02 -8.49
N TYR A 277 -4.14 -3.81 -7.42
CA TYR A 277 -4.36 -3.29 -6.07
C TYR A 277 -3.18 -2.42 -5.61
N LYS A 278 -1.92 -2.79 -5.89
CA LYS A 278 -0.75 -1.93 -5.61
C LYS A 278 -0.80 -0.58 -6.33
N TYR A 279 -1.29 -0.53 -7.57
CA TYR A 279 -1.45 0.73 -8.31
C TYR A 279 -2.53 1.61 -7.68
N SER A 280 -3.72 1.05 -7.44
CA SER A 280 -4.85 1.74 -6.81
C SER A 280 -4.47 2.27 -5.42
N ILE A 281 -3.87 1.44 -4.58
CA ILE A 281 -3.40 1.81 -3.23
C ILE A 281 -2.38 2.96 -3.29
N LYS A 282 -1.40 2.91 -4.21
CA LYS A 282 -0.41 4.00 -4.38
C LYS A 282 -1.07 5.31 -4.81
N LEU A 283 -2.08 5.25 -5.68
CA LEU A 283 -2.84 6.43 -6.10
C LEU A 283 -3.60 7.05 -4.92
N TYR A 284 -4.20 6.23 -4.05
CA TYR A 284 -4.96 6.71 -2.89
C TYR A 284 -4.06 7.35 -1.82
N PHE A 285 -2.93 6.71 -1.49
CA PHE A 285 -1.95 7.30 -0.58
C PHE A 285 -1.29 8.56 -1.16
N CYS A 286 -1.15 8.66 -2.49
CA CYS A 286 -0.75 9.89 -3.15
C CYS A 286 -1.76 11.02 -2.86
N GLY A 287 -3.06 10.78 -3.01
CA GLY A 287 -4.12 11.74 -2.71
C GLY A 287 -4.08 12.26 -1.27
N ILE A 288 -4.02 11.35 -0.29
CA ILE A 288 -3.94 11.71 1.14
C ILE A 288 -2.70 12.54 1.42
N LYS A 289 -1.53 12.08 0.96
CA LYS A 289 -0.26 12.78 1.15
C LYS A 289 -0.30 14.18 0.54
N LYS A 290 -0.83 14.31 -0.68
CA LYS A 290 -0.90 15.60 -1.38
C LYS A 290 -1.88 16.56 -0.74
N CYS A 291 -3.03 16.10 -0.24
CA CYS A 291 -3.92 16.98 0.52
C CYS A 291 -3.24 17.53 1.79
N ARG A 292 -2.45 16.70 2.49
CA ARG A 292 -1.69 17.13 3.68
C ARG A 292 -0.51 18.05 3.32
N ASP A 293 0.24 17.71 2.27
CA ASP A 293 1.37 18.52 1.77
C ASP A 293 0.92 19.93 1.31
N GLN A 294 -0.36 20.09 0.93
CA GLN A 294 -0.95 21.35 0.45
C GLN A 294 -1.84 22.04 1.48
N ASP A 295 -1.88 21.52 2.71
CA ASP A 295 -2.71 22.03 3.82
C ASP A 295 -4.17 22.28 3.38
N LEU A 296 -4.74 21.28 2.72
CA LEU A 296 -6.13 21.30 2.28
C LEU A 296 -7.08 21.03 3.46
N PRO A 297 -8.32 21.55 3.42
CA PRO A 297 -9.30 21.34 4.49
C PRO A 297 -9.52 19.87 4.83
N LEU A 298 -9.70 19.59 6.13
CA LEU A 298 -9.88 18.25 6.68
C LEU A 298 -10.93 17.38 5.94
N PRO A 299 -12.12 17.89 5.56
CA PRO A 299 -13.10 17.08 4.82
C PRO A 299 -12.55 16.50 3.52
N LEU A 300 -11.69 17.24 2.81
CA LEU A 300 -11.09 16.78 1.54
C LEU A 300 -10.06 15.67 1.78
N VAL A 301 -9.28 15.79 2.88
CA VAL A 301 -8.36 14.73 3.32
C VAL A 301 -9.14 13.46 3.68
N LEU A 302 -10.22 13.61 4.46
CA LEU A 302 -11.08 12.50 4.84
C LEU A 302 -11.74 11.82 3.62
N GLY A 303 -12.09 12.59 2.58
CA GLY A 303 -12.59 12.05 1.32
C GLY A 303 -11.58 11.14 0.63
N GLN A 304 -10.30 11.52 0.63
CA GLN A 304 -9.22 10.69 0.09
C GLN A 304 -8.93 9.46 0.96
N VAL A 305 -9.08 9.58 2.29
CA VAL A 305 -9.01 8.43 3.22
C VAL A 305 -10.16 7.45 2.94
N GLY A 306 -11.38 7.94 2.71
CA GLY A 306 -12.53 7.10 2.37
C GLY A 306 -12.30 6.25 1.13
N ILE A 307 -11.79 6.85 0.05
CA ILE A 307 -11.42 6.14 -1.19
C ILE A 307 -10.33 5.09 -0.92
N ALA A 308 -9.32 5.42 -0.09
CA ALA A 308 -8.28 4.46 0.28
C ALA A 308 -8.82 3.27 1.08
N LEU A 309 -9.76 3.49 2.00
CA LEU A 309 -10.38 2.45 2.81
C LEU A 309 -11.22 1.49 1.97
N ILE A 310 -11.95 1.98 0.95
CA ILE A 310 -12.63 1.12 -0.02
C ILE A 310 -11.61 0.21 -0.71
N GLY A 311 -10.50 0.76 -1.20
CA GLY A 311 -9.46 -0.04 -1.87
C GLY A 311 -8.79 -1.09 -0.97
N ILE A 312 -8.58 -0.78 0.32
CA ILE A 312 -8.03 -1.71 1.31
C ILE A 312 -9.04 -2.80 1.66
N GLY A 313 -10.30 -2.43 1.87
CA GLY A 313 -11.41 -3.34 2.13
C GLY A 313 -11.62 -4.32 0.98
N SER A 314 -11.70 -3.79 -0.25
CA SER A 314 -11.81 -4.57 -1.48
C SER A 314 -10.66 -5.56 -1.66
N PHE A 315 -9.41 -5.12 -1.41
CA PHE A 315 -8.26 -6.01 -1.44
C PHE A 315 -8.42 -7.18 -0.46
N TRP A 316 -8.82 -6.90 0.79
CA TRP A 316 -9.00 -7.94 1.79
C TRP A 316 -10.19 -8.85 1.52
N PHE A 317 -11.28 -8.31 0.97
CA PHE A 317 -12.41 -9.10 0.54
C PHE A 317 -12.00 -10.05 -0.59
N HIS A 318 -11.38 -9.57 -1.67
CA HIS A 318 -10.97 -10.44 -2.77
C HIS A 318 -9.82 -11.39 -2.41
N ALA A 319 -9.02 -11.07 -1.39
CA ALA A 319 -8.01 -11.98 -0.87
C ALA A 319 -8.60 -13.12 0.00
N THR A 320 -9.79 -12.92 0.59
CA THR A 320 -10.32 -13.85 1.62
C THR A 320 -11.72 -14.41 1.34
N LEU A 321 -12.50 -13.73 0.50
CA LEU A 321 -13.92 -13.95 0.18
C LEU A 321 -14.81 -14.13 1.42
N ARG A 322 -14.48 -13.41 2.50
CA ARG A 322 -15.22 -13.48 3.77
C ARG A 322 -16.23 -12.36 3.90
N TYR A 323 -17.36 -12.67 4.53
CA TYR A 323 -18.43 -11.72 4.79
C TYR A 323 -17.96 -10.51 5.61
N GLU A 324 -17.08 -10.68 6.59
CA GLU A 324 -16.57 -9.57 7.40
C GLU A 324 -15.77 -8.57 6.56
N TRP A 325 -15.00 -9.07 5.59
CA TRP A 325 -14.26 -8.21 4.67
C TRP A 325 -15.11 -7.73 3.50
N GLN A 326 -16.20 -8.44 3.16
CA GLN A 326 -17.24 -7.93 2.26
C GLN A 326 -17.86 -6.65 2.83
N LEU A 327 -18.18 -6.64 4.13
CA LEU A 327 -18.60 -5.43 4.84
C LEU A 327 -17.50 -4.35 4.81
N GLY A 328 -16.24 -4.77 4.94
CA GLY A 328 -15.07 -3.89 4.82
C GLY A 328 -14.87 -3.28 3.42
N ASP A 329 -15.36 -3.91 2.35
CA ASP A 329 -15.36 -3.38 0.99
C ASP A 329 -16.58 -2.46 0.75
N GLU A 330 -17.77 -3.00 1.04
CA GLU A 330 -19.06 -2.39 0.67
C GLU A 330 -19.47 -1.22 1.57
N LEU A 331 -19.32 -1.32 2.89
CA LEU A 331 -19.78 -0.25 3.80
C LEU A 331 -18.99 1.05 3.62
N PRO A 332 -17.64 1.05 3.50
CA PRO A 332 -16.88 2.28 3.25
C PRO A 332 -17.32 3.02 1.98
N MET A 333 -17.89 2.34 0.98
CA MET A 333 -18.45 3.00 -0.21
C MET A 333 -19.59 3.96 0.16
N ILE A 334 -20.47 3.56 1.07
CA ILE A 334 -21.59 4.40 1.56
C ILE A 334 -21.07 5.59 2.36
N PHE A 335 -20.17 5.37 3.32
CA PHE A 335 -19.60 6.43 4.14
C PHE A 335 -18.78 7.44 3.31
N SER A 336 -17.97 6.95 2.37
CA SER A 336 -17.20 7.80 1.46
C SER A 336 -18.10 8.57 0.49
N GLY A 337 -19.16 7.95 -0.02
CA GLY A 337 -20.17 8.61 -0.86
C GLY A 337 -20.88 9.73 -0.11
N ALA A 338 -21.29 9.47 1.13
CA ALA A 338 -21.90 10.47 2.01
C ALA A 338 -20.97 11.66 2.26
N LEU A 339 -19.69 11.41 2.57
CA LEU A 339 -18.70 12.47 2.72
C LEU A 339 -18.49 13.26 1.42
N GLY A 340 -18.50 12.60 0.27
CA GLY A 340 -18.45 13.24 -1.05
C GLY A 340 -19.62 14.21 -1.25
N VAL A 341 -20.85 13.79 -0.93
CA VAL A 341 -22.03 14.66 -0.97
C VAL A 341 -21.86 15.87 -0.04
N TYR A 342 -21.39 15.69 1.19
CA TYR A 342 -21.12 16.81 2.09
C TYR A 342 -20.15 17.83 1.47
N ILE A 343 -19.04 17.36 0.89
CA ILE A 343 -18.04 18.22 0.24
C ILE A 343 -18.67 18.97 -0.95
N ALA A 344 -19.47 18.31 -1.78
CA ALA A 344 -20.10 18.90 -2.95
C ALA A 344 -21.22 19.92 -2.63
N PHE A 345 -21.80 19.87 -1.43
CA PHE A 345 -22.83 20.82 -1.00
C PHE A 345 -22.28 21.93 -0.09
N ASP A 346 -21.23 21.68 0.68
CA ASP A 346 -20.53 22.71 1.43
C ASP A 346 -19.65 23.52 0.45
N THR A 347 -20.21 24.56 -0.17
CA THR A 347 -19.50 25.50 -1.06
C THR A 347 -19.42 26.92 -0.50
N CYS A 348 -19.92 27.15 0.72
CA CYS A 348 -19.91 28.48 1.34
C CYS A 348 -18.47 28.92 1.67
N SER A 349 -18.15 30.18 1.34
CA SER A 349 -16.88 30.80 1.73
C SER A 349 -16.75 30.88 3.26
N SER A 350 -15.51 30.88 3.76
CA SER A 350 -15.21 31.01 5.21
C SER A 350 -15.82 32.26 5.84
N ASN A 351 -16.01 33.31 5.03
CA ASN A 351 -16.53 34.60 5.49
C ASN A 351 -18.07 34.68 5.45
N GLN A 352 -18.74 33.65 4.96
CA GLN A 352 -20.20 33.60 4.83
C GLN A 352 -20.78 32.55 5.77
N GLN A 353 -21.88 32.88 6.45
CA GLN A 353 -22.58 31.92 7.29
C GLN A 353 -23.12 30.77 6.43
N ARG A 354 -22.81 29.53 6.82
CA ARG A 354 -23.39 28.33 6.20
C ARG A 354 -24.91 28.35 6.35
N THR A 355 -25.61 27.99 5.27
CA THR A 355 -27.06 27.82 5.28
C THR A 355 -27.49 26.75 6.29
N ARG A 356 -28.73 26.86 6.78
CA ARG A 356 -29.30 25.85 7.71
C ARG A 356 -29.20 24.43 7.14
N PHE A 357 -29.45 24.28 5.83
CA PHE A 357 -29.33 23.02 5.12
C PHE A 357 -27.92 22.40 5.23
N VAL A 358 -26.87 23.15 4.87
CA VAL A 358 -25.48 22.65 4.93
C VAL A 358 -25.05 22.31 6.36
N ARG A 359 -25.57 23.03 7.35
CA ARG A 359 -25.31 22.76 8.77
C ARG A 359 -25.95 21.45 9.25
N CYS A 360 -27.14 21.12 8.75
CA CYS A 360 -27.84 19.87 9.07
C CYS A 360 -27.30 18.66 8.28
N LEU A 361 -26.65 18.90 7.15
CA LEU A 361 -26.23 17.86 6.20
C LEU A 361 -25.36 16.74 6.80
N PRO A 362 -24.36 16.99 7.67
CA PRO A 362 -23.59 15.92 8.31
C PRO A 362 -24.45 14.96 9.13
N TYR A 363 -25.47 15.46 9.82
CA TYR A 363 -26.38 14.64 10.62
C TYR A 363 -27.29 13.79 9.73
N LEU A 364 -27.85 14.38 8.66
CA LEU A 364 -28.68 13.66 7.70
C LEU A 364 -27.90 12.55 6.98
N LEU A 365 -26.67 12.85 6.57
CA LEU A 365 -25.79 11.90 5.91
C LEU A 365 -25.29 10.80 6.84
N SER A 366 -25.04 11.12 8.11
CA SER A 366 -24.70 10.12 9.13
C SER A 366 -25.88 9.20 9.40
N MET A 367 -27.09 9.76 9.57
CA MET A 367 -28.32 8.99 9.72
C MET A 367 -28.54 8.05 8.53
N TYR A 368 -28.31 8.54 7.30
CA TYR A 368 -28.37 7.72 6.10
C TYR A 368 -27.33 6.58 6.12
N ALA A 369 -26.05 6.87 6.37
CA ALA A 369 -24.99 5.86 6.32
C ALA A 369 -25.15 4.78 7.41
N PHE A 370 -25.45 5.19 8.65
CA PHE A 370 -25.72 4.24 9.73
C PHE A 370 -27.04 3.49 9.53
N GLY A 371 -28.07 4.13 8.99
CA GLY A 371 -29.35 3.49 8.65
C GLY A 371 -29.19 2.41 7.58
N VAL A 372 -28.50 2.73 6.48
CA VAL A 372 -28.15 1.75 5.43
C VAL A 372 -27.33 0.61 6.02
N THR A 373 -26.34 0.91 6.86
CA THR A 373 -25.53 -0.12 7.53
C THR A 373 -26.37 -1.04 8.40
N ALA A 374 -27.25 -0.49 9.24
CA ALA A 374 -28.11 -1.26 10.12
C ALA A 374 -29.06 -2.18 9.35
N VAL A 375 -29.71 -1.66 8.29
CA VAL A 375 -30.57 -2.47 7.41
C VAL A 375 -29.76 -3.54 6.70
N TYR A 376 -28.56 -3.22 6.21
CA TYR A 376 -27.72 -4.18 5.49
C TYR A 376 -27.18 -5.30 6.37
N LEU A 377 -26.87 -5.02 7.64
CA LEU A 377 -26.49 -6.04 8.62
C LEU A 377 -27.68 -6.93 9.03
N TRP A 378 -28.88 -6.37 9.06
CA TRP A 378 -30.10 -7.12 9.38
C TRP A 378 -30.61 -7.95 8.19
N TYR A 379 -30.51 -7.41 6.98
CA TYR A 379 -30.91 -8.02 5.72
C TYR A 379 -29.76 -7.92 4.70
N PRO A 380 -28.83 -8.89 4.70
CA PRO A 380 -27.61 -8.86 3.88
C PRO A 380 -27.90 -9.19 2.41
N ASN A 381 -28.60 -8.28 1.74
CA ASN A 381 -28.93 -8.37 0.33
C ASN A 381 -28.06 -7.39 -0.48
N PRO A 382 -27.14 -7.87 -1.33
CA PRO A 382 -26.21 -7.01 -2.07
C PRO A 382 -26.91 -6.04 -3.02
N VAL A 383 -28.11 -6.36 -3.52
CA VAL A 383 -28.89 -5.46 -4.37
C VAL A 383 -29.36 -4.23 -3.59
N PHE A 384 -29.73 -4.39 -2.31
CA PHE A 384 -30.07 -3.25 -1.45
C PHE A 384 -28.88 -2.29 -1.30
N HIS A 385 -27.69 -2.84 -1.04
CA HIS A 385 -26.46 -2.03 -0.96
C HIS A 385 -26.17 -1.32 -2.28
N GLN A 386 -26.27 -2.02 -3.42
CA GLN A 386 -26.05 -1.45 -4.76
C GLN A 386 -26.99 -0.27 -5.04
N ILE A 387 -28.28 -0.41 -4.74
CA ILE A 387 -29.26 0.67 -4.93
C ILE A 387 -28.95 1.86 -4.02
N ALA A 388 -28.62 1.61 -2.75
CA ALA A 388 -28.24 2.65 -1.81
C ALA A 388 -26.98 3.40 -2.30
N PHE A 389 -25.93 2.67 -2.67
CA PHE A 389 -24.70 3.25 -3.18
C PHE A 389 -24.91 4.02 -4.50
N ALA A 390 -25.75 3.51 -5.40
CA ALA A 390 -26.10 4.21 -6.63
C ALA A 390 -26.81 5.54 -6.35
N ALA A 391 -27.75 5.57 -5.39
CA ALA A 391 -28.47 6.78 -5.02
C ALA A 391 -27.52 7.87 -4.49
N ILE A 392 -26.66 7.56 -3.53
CA ILE A 392 -25.73 8.55 -2.96
C ILE A 392 -24.69 9.00 -4.00
N SER A 393 -24.23 8.09 -4.86
CA SER A 393 -23.28 8.39 -5.95
C SER A 393 -23.89 9.29 -7.02
N LEU A 394 -25.16 9.08 -7.38
CA LEU A 394 -25.87 9.92 -8.34
C LEU A 394 -26.06 11.34 -7.81
N ILE A 395 -26.41 11.49 -6.53
CA ILE A 395 -26.51 12.81 -5.87
C ILE A 395 -25.15 13.53 -5.93
N ASN A 396 -24.08 12.86 -5.51
CA ASN A 396 -22.73 13.43 -5.50
C ASN A 396 -22.27 13.85 -6.90
N THR A 397 -22.44 12.96 -7.89
CA THR A 397 -22.01 13.17 -9.27
C THR A 397 -22.80 14.29 -9.92
N SER A 398 -24.12 14.30 -9.77
CA SER A 398 -24.98 15.34 -10.32
C SER A 398 -24.66 16.71 -9.73
N ARG A 399 -24.43 16.79 -8.42
CA ARG A 399 -24.03 18.04 -7.76
C ARG A 399 -22.65 18.50 -8.23
N SER A 400 -21.68 17.60 -8.34
CA SER A 400 -20.33 17.92 -8.79
C SER A 400 -20.32 18.37 -10.26
N ALA A 401 -21.11 17.74 -11.13
CA ALA A 401 -21.32 18.16 -12.51
C ALA A 401 -21.97 19.55 -12.59
N TYR A 402 -23.03 19.79 -11.81
CA TYR A 402 -23.65 21.12 -11.70
C TYR A 402 -22.62 22.17 -11.29
N LEU A 403 -21.83 21.93 -10.24
CA LEU A 403 -20.81 22.88 -9.79
C LEU A 403 -19.74 23.14 -10.85
N ALA A 404 -19.25 22.11 -11.53
CA ALA A 404 -18.24 22.26 -12.57
C ALA A 404 -18.80 23.05 -13.78
N LEU A 405 -20.05 22.81 -14.17
CA LEU A 405 -20.68 23.50 -15.29
C LEU A 405 -21.09 24.94 -14.96
N SER A 406 -21.53 25.20 -13.73
CA SER A 406 -21.96 26.51 -13.23
C SER A 406 -20.83 27.34 -12.63
N ALA A 407 -19.60 26.83 -12.58
CA ALA A 407 -18.46 27.57 -12.06
C ALA A 407 -18.23 28.88 -12.87
N PRO A 408 -17.85 29.99 -12.19
CA PRO A 408 -17.48 31.23 -12.86
C PRO A 408 -16.37 31.04 -13.89
N GLY A 409 -16.27 31.97 -14.85
CA GLY A 409 -15.26 31.97 -15.90
C GLY A 409 -14.88 33.38 -16.34
N GLY A 410 -14.93 34.34 -15.43
CA GLY A 410 -14.63 35.74 -15.70
C GLY A 410 -13.12 36.01 -15.72
N THR A 411 -12.34 35.31 -14.90
CA THR A 411 -10.86 35.38 -14.93
C THR A 411 -10.24 34.20 -15.68
N TYR A 412 -9.00 34.36 -16.14
CA TYR A 412 -8.22 33.27 -16.74
C TYR A 412 -8.15 32.05 -15.83
N GLN A 413 -7.90 32.26 -14.53
CA GLN A 413 -7.78 31.16 -13.58
C GLN A 413 -9.13 30.49 -13.30
N GLU A 414 -10.22 31.24 -13.24
CA GLU A 414 -11.58 30.69 -13.17
C GLU A 414 -11.89 29.82 -14.40
N GLN A 415 -11.57 30.31 -15.61
CA GLN A 415 -11.77 29.55 -16.84
C GLN A 415 -10.92 28.27 -16.89
N LYS A 416 -9.66 28.35 -16.46
CA LYS A 416 -8.76 27.18 -16.33
C LYS A 416 -9.31 26.17 -15.33
N ASN A 417 -9.67 26.61 -14.12
CA ASN A 417 -10.19 25.73 -13.07
C ASN A 417 -11.54 25.12 -13.45
N ARG A 418 -12.42 25.87 -14.13
CA ARG A 418 -13.67 25.35 -14.70
C ARG A 418 -13.40 24.25 -15.73
N THR A 419 -12.50 24.51 -16.67
CA THR A 419 -12.13 23.54 -17.71
C THR A 419 -11.52 22.27 -17.12
N ASP A 420 -10.60 22.41 -16.17
CA ASP A 420 -9.99 21.28 -15.47
C ASP A 420 -11.02 20.53 -14.60
N GLY A 421 -11.87 21.25 -13.89
CA GLY A 421 -12.96 20.67 -13.09
C GLY A 421 -13.93 19.85 -13.95
N ILE A 422 -14.36 20.38 -15.10
CA ILE A 422 -15.17 19.64 -16.08
C ILE A 422 -14.41 18.41 -16.57
N ARG A 423 -13.16 18.57 -17.01
CA ARG A 423 -12.34 17.48 -17.55
C ARG A 423 -12.21 16.32 -16.57
N TYR A 424 -11.86 16.60 -15.31
CA TYR A 424 -11.62 15.57 -14.31
C TYR A 424 -12.90 14.98 -13.73
N THR A 425 -13.96 15.79 -13.57
CA THR A 425 -15.27 15.31 -13.12
C THR A 425 -15.92 14.42 -14.18
N PHE A 426 -16.08 14.91 -15.42
CA PHE A 426 -16.70 14.14 -16.50
C PHE A 426 -15.82 12.97 -16.95
N GLY A 427 -14.51 13.18 -17.08
CA GLY A 427 -13.58 12.10 -17.40
C GLY A 427 -13.60 10.99 -16.34
N GLY A 428 -13.64 11.36 -15.06
CA GLY A 428 -13.80 10.42 -13.95
C GLY A 428 -15.11 9.64 -14.03
N THR A 429 -16.24 10.32 -14.26
CA THR A 429 -17.56 9.70 -14.43
C THR A 429 -17.59 8.72 -15.60
N ILE A 430 -17.04 9.08 -16.76
CA ILE A 430 -17.01 8.20 -17.94
C ILE A 430 -16.22 6.92 -17.64
N ILE A 431 -15.04 7.05 -17.01
CA ILE A 431 -14.21 5.90 -16.64
C ILE A 431 -14.96 5.03 -15.61
N PHE A 432 -15.63 5.64 -14.63
CA PHE A 432 -16.42 4.91 -13.64
C PHE A 432 -17.56 4.11 -14.29
N LEU A 433 -18.33 4.73 -15.18
CA LEU A 433 -19.44 4.09 -15.92
C LEU A 433 -18.94 3.00 -16.88
N ALA A 434 -17.79 3.19 -17.52
CA ALA A 434 -17.16 2.16 -18.34
C ALA A 434 -16.78 0.94 -17.49
N GLY A 435 -16.24 1.16 -16.29
CA GLY A 435 -16.08 0.10 -15.30
C GLY A 435 -17.39 -0.61 -15.02
N PHE A 436 -18.47 0.15 -14.73
CA PHE A 436 -19.77 -0.43 -14.35
C PHE A 436 -20.35 -1.30 -15.45
N LEU A 437 -20.20 -0.85 -16.69
CA LEU A 437 -20.57 -1.63 -17.86
C LEU A 437 -19.79 -2.95 -17.92
N ILE A 438 -18.46 -2.90 -17.73
CA ILE A 438 -17.62 -4.10 -17.71
C ILE A 438 -18.05 -5.06 -16.59
N TRP A 439 -18.34 -4.55 -15.39
CA TRP A 439 -18.83 -5.35 -14.27
C TRP A 439 -20.16 -6.05 -14.58
N ASN A 440 -21.11 -5.37 -15.23
CA ASN A 440 -22.38 -5.99 -15.63
C ASN A 440 -22.17 -7.07 -16.70
N ILE A 441 -21.30 -6.82 -17.68
CA ILE A 441 -20.95 -7.81 -18.71
C ILE A 441 -20.35 -9.07 -18.05
N ASP A 442 -19.43 -8.88 -17.09
CA ASP A 442 -18.76 -9.97 -16.37
C ASP A 442 -19.76 -10.81 -15.55
N ASN A 443 -20.77 -10.19 -14.94
CA ASN A 443 -21.82 -10.91 -14.21
C ASN A 443 -22.81 -11.64 -15.14
N VAL A 444 -23.28 -11.00 -16.21
CA VAL A 444 -24.30 -11.56 -17.11
C VAL A 444 -23.75 -12.70 -17.98
N TYR A 445 -22.52 -12.56 -18.46
CA TYR A 445 -21.87 -13.52 -19.34
C TYR A 445 -20.79 -14.34 -18.63
N CYS A 446 -20.92 -14.55 -17.31
CA CYS A 446 -19.90 -15.18 -16.48
C CYS A 446 -19.46 -16.55 -17.02
N ASP A 447 -20.41 -17.40 -17.40
CA ASP A 447 -20.12 -18.75 -17.91
C ASP A 447 -19.36 -18.71 -19.24
N GLN A 448 -19.80 -17.87 -20.18
CA GLN A 448 -19.18 -17.71 -21.50
C GLN A 448 -17.79 -17.09 -21.39
N ILE A 449 -17.63 -16.08 -20.53
CA ILE A 449 -16.36 -15.41 -20.27
C ILE A 449 -15.39 -16.39 -19.58
N SER A 450 -15.86 -17.20 -18.64
CA SER A 450 -15.05 -18.20 -17.94
C SER A 450 -14.54 -19.30 -18.89
N GLN A 451 -15.41 -19.82 -19.75
CA GLN A 451 -15.00 -20.77 -20.81
C GLN A 451 -13.98 -20.15 -21.77
N LEU A 452 -14.15 -18.87 -22.12
CA LEU A 452 -13.20 -18.15 -22.97
C LEU A 452 -11.86 -17.91 -22.25
N LYS A 453 -11.86 -17.64 -20.94
CA LYS A 453 -10.64 -17.53 -20.12
C LYS A 453 -9.87 -18.85 -20.10
N GLU A 454 -10.56 -19.97 -19.93
CA GLU A 454 -9.96 -21.31 -19.97
C GLU A 454 -9.36 -21.63 -21.34
N TYR A 455 -10.07 -21.27 -22.42
CA TYR A 455 -9.59 -21.42 -23.79
C TYR A 455 -8.35 -20.57 -24.09
N LEU A 456 -8.34 -19.29 -23.69
CA LEU A 456 -7.23 -18.38 -23.94
C LEU A 456 -5.99 -18.66 -23.08
N GLY A 457 -6.19 -19.14 -21.86
CA GLY A 457 -5.14 -19.41 -20.89
C GLY A 457 -4.31 -18.17 -20.50
N ALA A 458 -3.37 -18.36 -19.57
CA ALA A 458 -2.47 -17.28 -19.15
C ALA A 458 -1.39 -17.01 -20.23
N PRO A 459 -1.08 -15.74 -20.57
CA PRO A 459 -1.48 -14.52 -19.86
C PRO A 459 -2.71 -13.80 -20.43
N TRP A 460 -3.34 -14.30 -21.48
CA TRP A 460 -4.39 -13.59 -22.23
C TRP A 460 -5.76 -13.61 -21.54
N SER A 461 -6.01 -14.61 -20.68
CA SER A 461 -7.18 -14.68 -19.81
C SER A 461 -7.39 -13.41 -18.97
N PHE A 462 -6.30 -12.71 -18.61
CA PHE A 462 -6.34 -11.46 -17.86
C PHE A 462 -7.20 -10.36 -18.51
N ILE A 463 -7.19 -10.27 -19.84
CA ILE A 463 -7.96 -9.23 -20.56
C ILE A 463 -9.46 -9.39 -20.27
N LEU A 464 -9.89 -10.62 -19.98
CA LEU A 464 -11.27 -10.97 -19.70
C LEU A 464 -11.63 -10.89 -18.21
N GLU A 465 -10.71 -10.49 -17.33
CA GLU A 465 -10.99 -10.28 -15.89
C GLU A 465 -11.81 -9.00 -15.68
N GLY A 466 -13.08 -9.01 -16.10
CA GLY A 466 -13.96 -7.85 -16.08
C GLY A 466 -14.10 -7.23 -14.69
N HIS A 467 -14.24 -8.06 -13.65
CA HIS A 467 -14.25 -7.60 -12.26
C HIS A 467 -12.97 -6.87 -11.85
N ALA A 468 -11.79 -7.32 -12.29
CA ALA A 468 -10.53 -6.63 -12.02
C ALA A 468 -10.46 -5.25 -12.69
N TRP A 469 -10.92 -5.17 -13.94
CA TRP A 469 -11.02 -3.91 -14.67
C TRP A 469 -12.04 -2.95 -14.07
N TRP A 470 -13.12 -3.46 -13.50
CA TRP A 470 -14.09 -2.68 -12.73
C TRP A 470 -13.43 -1.94 -11.56
N HIS A 471 -12.64 -2.61 -10.71
CA HIS A 471 -11.96 -1.95 -9.59
C HIS A 471 -10.97 -0.88 -10.06
N LEU A 472 -10.22 -1.16 -11.13
CA LEU A 472 -9.28 -0.19 -11.68
C LEU A 472 -10.01 1.04 -12.24
N ALA A 473 -11.07 0.82 -13.01
CA ALA A 473 -11.85 1.87 -13.65
C ALA A 473 -12.62 2.71 -12.61
N THR A 474 -13.36 2.09 -11.70
CA THR A 474 -14.09 2.82 -10.65
C THR A 474 -13.18 3.51 -9.67
N GLY A 475 -12.08 2.87 -9.26
CA GLY A 475 -11.09 3.48 -8.39
C GLY A 475 -10.43 4.70 -9.02
N THR A 476 -10.08 4.61 -10.31
CA THR A 476 -9.55 5.74 -11.08
C THR A 476 -10.61 6.82 -11.28
N GLY A 477 -11.83 6.45 -11.65
CA GLY A 477 -12.94 7.37 -11.87
C GLY A 477 -13.32 8.15 -10.61
N ALA A 478 -13.42 7.47 -9.48
CA ALA A 478 -13.67 8.07 -8.18
C ALA A 478 -12.55 9.03 -7.76
N TYR A 479 -11.28 8.64 -7.98
CA TYR A 479 -10.14 9.50 -7.69
C TYR A 479 -10.14 10.79 -8.53
N LEU A 480 -10.30 10.65 -9.86
CA LEU A 480 -10.33 11.80 -10.77
C LEU A 480 -11.53 12.70 -10.51
N GLY A 481 -12.72 12.13 -10.29
CA GLY A 481 -13.93 12.86 -9.92
C GLY A 481 -13.76 13.61 -8.59
N SER A 482 -13.12 12.98 -7.60
CA SER A 482 -12.79 13.62 -6.33
C SER A 482 -11.84 14.80 -6.53
N VAL A 483 -10.77 14.67 -7.30
CA VAL A 483 -9.82 15.77 -7.58
C VAL A 483 -10.49 16.93 -8.32
N GLY A 484 -11.34 16.63 -9.31
CA GLY A 484 -12.12 17.65 -10.03
C GLY A 484 -13.09 18.39 -9.11
N GLY A 485 -13.84 17.66 -8.28
CA GLY A 485 -14.76 18.22 -7.29
C GLY A 485 -14.05 19.05 -6.22
N GLN A 486 -12.87 18.61 -5.75
CA GLN A 486 -12.03 19.36 -4.81
C GLN A 486 -11.61 20.71 -5.39
N LEU A 487 -11.13 20.74 -6.65
CA LEU A 487 -10.70 21.98 -7.30
C LEU A 487 -11.83 22.99 -7.36
N ILE A 488 -13.01 22.57 -7.84
CA ILE A 488 -14.17 23.44 -8.00
C ILE A 488 -14.67 23.92 -6.63
N THR A 489 -14.78 23.02 -5.65
CA THR A 489 -15.23 23.37 -4.30
C THR A 489 -14.30 24.39 -3.65
N LEU A 490 -12.98 24.21 -3.76
CA LEU A 490 -12.00 25.16 -3.22
C LEU A 490 -12.01 26.49 -3.97
N SER A 491 -12.14 26.46 -5.30
CA SER A 491 -12.23 27.66 -6.12
C SER A 491 -13.45 28.52 -5.74
N LEU A 492 -14.58 27.89 -5.42
CA LEU A 492 -15.79 28.58 -4.96
C LEU A 492 -15.69 29.10 -3.52
N LYS A 493 -14.99 28.39 -2.63
CA LYS A 493 -14.86 28.76 -1.21
C LYS A 493 -13.85 29.87 -0.94
N GLU A 494 -12.67 29.72 -1.53
CA GLU A 494 -11.47 30.48 -1.16
C GLU A 494 -10.97 31.38 -2.32
N GLY A 495 -11.57 31.24 -3.51
CA GLY A 495 -11.22 31.93 -4.75
C GLY A 495 -10.40 31.05 -5.70
N ALA A 496 -10.67 31.15 -7.01
CA ALA A 496 -9.99 30.35 -8.04
C ALA A 496 -8.48 30.61 -8.11
N GLU A 497 -8.04 31.82 -7.77
CA GLU A 497 -6.64 32.25 -7.78
C GLU A 497 -5.73 31.44 -6.84
N GLY A 498 -6.30 30.81 -5.80
CA GLY A 498 -5.53 30.09 -4.79
C GLY A 498 -5.19 28.64 -5.14
N PHE A 499 -5.77 28.08 -6.21
CA PHE A 499 -5.72 26.64 -6.47
C PHE A 499 -5.60 26.30 -7.94
N GLU A 500 -4.87 25.22 -8.23
CA GLU A 500 -4.79 24.61 -9.55
C GLU A 500 -4.57 23.09 -9.44
N ILE A 501 -4.87 22.35 -10.51
CA ILE A 501 -4.48 20.94 -10.58
C ILE A 501 -3.03 20.83 -11.04
N ARG A 502 -2.22 20.12 -10.26
CA ARG A 502 -0.87 19.70 -10.62
C ARG A 502 -0.81 18.20 -10.78
N ARG A 503 0.19 17.71 -11.50
CA ARG A 503 0.42 16.27 -11.70
C ARG A 503 1.67 15.83 -10.94
N GLY A 504 1.57 14.73 -10.21
CA GLY A 504 2.66 14.10 -9.49
C GLY A 504 2.73 12.61 -9.76
N GLY A 505 3.69 11.94 -9.12
CA GLY A 505 3.90 10.49 -9.25
C GLY A 505 4.63 10.09 -10.54
N ILE A 506 4.82 8.78 -10.71
CA ILE A 506 5.49 8.20 -11.89
C ILE A 506 4.64 8.50 -13.13
N PHE A 507 5.24 9.10 -14.17
CA PHE A 507 4.60 9.56 -15.42
C PHE A 507 3.50 10.64 -15.27
N GLY A 508 3.37 11.31 -14.12
CA GLY A 508 2.37 12.37 -13.93
C GLY A 508 0.92 11.87 -13.87
N LEU A 509 0.72 10.60 -13.52
CA LEU A 509 -0.58 9.93 -13.46
C LEU A 509 -1.38 10.24 -12.18
N CYS A 510 -0.80 10.92 -11.18
CA CYS A 510 -1.49 11.35 -9.96
C CYS A 510 -1.80 12.86 -10.05
N PRO A 511 -2.92 13.29 -10.66
CA PRO A 511 -3.39 14.66 -10.55
C PRO A 511 -3.80 14.95 -9.10
N TYR A 512 -3.49 16.14 -8.58
CA TYR A 512 -3.87 16.58 -7.24
C TYR A 512 -4.09 18.10 -7.24
N VAL A 513 -4.93 18.58 -6.32
CA VAL A 513 -5.13 20.02 -6.13
C VAL A 513 -3.97 20.59 -5.32
N ALA A 514 -3.35 21.65 -5.83
CA ALA A 514 -2.24 22.35 -5.21
C ALA A 514 -2.59 23.82 -4.99
N ARG A 515 -2.03 24.41 -3.93
CA ARG A 515 -2.10 25.86 -3.73
C ARG A 515 -1.16 26.56 -4.71
N THR A 516 -1.63 27.64 -5.33
CA THR A 516 -0.79 28.52 -6.15
C THR A 516 0.10 29.37 -5.24
N SER A 517 1.27 29.78 -5.74
CA SER A 517 2.32 30.44 -4.95
C SER A 517 1.97 31.86 -4.45
N SER A 518 0.75 32.35 -4.68
CA SER A 518 0.36 33.76 -4.50
C SER A 518 -0.26 34.10 -3.15
N ARG A 519 -0.51 33.13 -2.25
CA ARG A 519 -0.94 33.40 -0.86
C ARG A 519 0.06 32.87 0.16
N ILE A 520 0.78 33.80 0.80
CA ILE A 520 1.50 33.56 2.05
C ILE A 520 0.47 33.07 3.09
N PRO A 521 0.73 32.01 3.87
CA PRO A 521 -0.18 31.54 4.90
C PRO A 521 -0.49 32.65 5.91
N SER A 522 -1.76 32.83 6.26
CA SER A 522 -2.26 33.80 7.24
C SER A 522 -1.75 33.60 8.68
N LYS A 523 -0.84 32.64 8.91
CA LYS A 523 -0.16 32.44 10.20
C LYS A 523 1.04 33.37 10.42
N LEU A 524 1.22 34.36 9.53
CA LEU A 524 2.29 35.37 9.57
C LEU A 524 1.74 36.80 9.41
N GLN A 525 0.43 37.02 9.64
CA GLN A 525 -0.17 38.35 9.77
C GLN A 525 -0.67 38.58 11.19
#